data_AF-A0A2K5KC60-F1
#
_entry.id   AF-A0A2K5KC60-F1
#
_cell.length_a   1.000
_cell.length_b   1.000
_cell.length_c   1.000
_cell.angle_alpha   90.00
_cell.angle_beta   90.00
_cell.angle_gamma   90.00
#
_symmetry.space_group_name_H-M   'P 1'
#
loop_
_entity.id
_entity.type
_entity.pdbx_description
1 polymer ?
#
loop_
_entity_poly.entity_id
_entity_poly.type
_entity_poly.pdbx_seq_one_letter_code
_entity_poly.pdbx_strand_id
1 'polypeptide(L)' 'LFVQLFELIIKFDPMGQQTCSAHPARFSPDDKYSRHRITIKKRFKVLMTQQPRPVL' A
#
# COMPACT_ATOMS: atom_id res chain seq x y z
N LEU A 1 -1.34 -5.94 -24.59
CA LEU A 1 -2.63 -6.65 -24.45
C LEU A 1 -2.83 -7.23 -23.03
N PHE A 2 -2.37 -6.53 -21.98
CA PHE A 2 -2.62 -6.91 -20.58
C PHE A 2 -2.72 -5.66 -19.68
N VAL A 3 -3.39 -4.63 -20.18
CA VAL A 3 -3.60 -3.34 -19.47
C VAL A 3 -5.11 -3.05 -19.33
N GLN A 4 -5.98 -3.98 -19.73
CA GLN A 4 -7.43 -3.75 -19.81
C GLN A 4 -8.25 -4.85 -19.12
N LEU A 5 -7.77 -5.41 -18.01
CA LEU A 5 -8.53 -6.40 -17.24
C LEU A 5 -8.46 -6.16 -15.72
N PHE A 6 -8.42 -4.89 -15.31
CA PHE A 6 -8.49 -4.50 -13.90
C PHE A 6 -9.44 -3.32 -13.66
N GLU A 7 -10.38 -3.10 -14.58
CA GLU A 7 -11.43 -2.07 -14.44
C GLU A 7 -12.73 -2.64 -13.81
N LEU A 8 -12.69 -3.86 -13.25
CA LEU A 8 -13.82 -4.42 -12.49
C LEU A 8 -13.64 -4.23 -10.98
N ILE A 9 -13.25 -3.02 -10.58
CA ILE A 9 -13.32 -2.57 -9.19
C ILE A 9 -14.00 -1.21 -9.26
N ILE A 10 -15.13 -1.10 -8.57
CA ILE A 10 -15.93 0.11 -8.46
C ILE A 10 -14.99 1.23 -8.01
N LYS A 11 -14.69 2.22 -8.85
CA LYS A 11 -13.60 3.21 -8.58
C LYS A 11 -13.76 3.97 -7.26
N PHE A 12 -15.01 4.08 -6.80
CA PHE A 12 -15.37 4.73 -5.56
C PHE A 12 -16.29 3.83 -4.74
N ASP A 13 -16.15 3.86 -3.42
CA ASP A 13 -17.07 3.21 -2.49
C ASP A 13 -18.39 4.00 -2.38
N PRO A 14 -19.42 3.50 -1.66
CA PRO A 14 -20.67 4.23 -1.46
C PRO A 14 -20.53 5.56 -0.71
N MET A 15 -19.38 5.82 -0.08
CA MET A 15 -19.03 7.07 0.61
C MET A 15 -18.18 8.01 -0.27
N GLY A 16 -17.88 7.64 -1.51
CA GLY A 16 -17.06 8.42 -2.45
C GLY A 16 -15.55 8.29 -2.26
N GLN A 17 -15.06 7.32 -1.48
CA GLN A 17 -13.63 7.06 -1.29
C GLN A 17 -13.08 6.17 -2.40
N GLN A 18 -11.83 6.41 -2.82
CA GLN A 18 -11.18 5.59 -3.82
C GLN A 18 -10.99 4.15 -3.33
N THR A 19 -11.40 3.17 -4.13
CA THR A 19 -11.19 1.76 -3.81
C THR A 19 -9.80 1.30 -4.22
N CYS A 20 -9.16 0.48 -3.39
CA CYS A 20 -7.88 -0.15 -3.70
C CYS A 20 -8.06 -1.65 -4.01
N SER A 21 -7.09 -2.25 -4.69
CA SER A 21 -7.07 -3.71 -4.84
C SER A 21 -6.98 -4.39 -3.48
N ALA A 22 -7.84 -5.39 -3.26
CA ALA A 22 -7.81 -6.21 -2.05
C ALA A 22 -6.66 -7.25 -2.06
N HIS A 23 -5.99 -7.43 -3.20
CA HIS A 23 -4.89 -8.39 -3.29
C HIS A 23 -3.65 -7.86 -2.54
N PRO A 24 -2.97 -8.71 -1.74
CA PRO A 24 -1.77 -8.29 -1.03
C PRO A 24 -0.64 -7.98 -2.02
N ALA A 25 0.22 -7.04 -1.64
CA ALA A 25 1.42 -6.75 -2.42
C ALA A 25 2.29 -8.01 -2.55
N ARG A 26 2.72 -8.33 -3.78
CA ARG A 26 3.56 -9.49 -4.06
C ARG A 26 4.92 -9.35 -3.37
N PHE A 27 5.33 -10.39 -2.63
CA PHE A 27 6.66 -10.46 -2.05
C PHE A 27 7.73 -10.59 -3.14
N SER A 28 8.80 -9.79 -3.03
CA SER A 28 9.97 -9.86 -3.91
C SER A 28 11.21 -10.00 -3.03
N PRO A 29 11.94 -11.13 -3.09
CA PRO A 29 13.10 -11.37 -2.23
C PRO A 29 14.18 -10.29 -2.34
N ASP A 30 14.47 -9.84 -3.55
CA ASP A 30 15.55 -8.87 -3.80
C ASP A 30 15.20 -7.44 -3.37
N ASP A 31 13.90 -7.13 -3.27
CA ASP A 31 13.35 -5.84 -2.87
C ASP A 31 14.18 -4.60 -3.29
N LYS A 32 14.42 -4.47 -4.61
CA LYS A 32 15.32 -3.47 -5.22
C LYS A 32 15.00 -2.02 -4.81
N TYR A 33 13.74 -1.73 -4.47
CA TYR A 33 13.26 -0.40 -4.10
C TYR A 33 13.04 -0.20 -2.58
N SER A 34 13.50 -1.14 -1.75
CA SER A 34 13.48 -1.06 -0.28
C SER A 34 13.95 0.28 0.27
N ARG A 35 15.09 0.79 -0.20
CA ARG A 35 15.67 2.09 0.22
C ARG A 35 14.72 3.27 0.00
N HIS A 36 14.07 3.32 -1.17
CA HIS A 36 13.10 4.37 -1.48
C HIS A 36 11.87 4.27 -0.59
N ARG A 37 11.33 3.04 -0.43
CA ARG A 37 10.18 2.77 0.44
C ARG A 37 10.44 3.21 1.88
N ILE A 38 11.61 2.88 2.44
CA ILE A 38 12.01 3.26 3.81
C ILE A 38 12.15 4.78 3.92
N THR A 39 12.78 5.43 2.93
CA THR A 39 12.98 6.89 2.93
C THR A 39 11.65 7.65 2.94
N ILE A 40 10.68 7.22 2.12
CA ILE A 40 9.33 7.81 2.09
C ILE A 40 8.63 7.59 3.43
N LYS A 41 8.65 6.36 3.96
CA LYS A 41 8.05 6.06 5.28
C LYS A 41 8.64 6.94 6.41
N LYS A 42 9.95 7.19 6.38
CA LYS A 42 10.62 8.11 7.34
C LYS A 42 10.12 9.55 7.21
N ARG A 43 10.01 10.09 5.98
CA ARG A 43 9.57 11.48 5.74
C ARG A 43 8.17 11.75 6.30
N PHE A 44 7.26 10.79 6.14
CA PHE A 44 5.89 10.89 6.63
C PHE A 44 5.70 10.35 8.05
N LYS A 45 6.77 9.90 8.73
CA LYS A 45 6.72 9.30 10.08
C LYS A 45 5.77 8.08 10.18
N VAL A 46 5.69 7.26 9.12
CA VAL A 46 4.79 6.08 9.00
C VAL A 46 5.54 4.75 9.19
N LEU A 47 6.70 4.75 9.85
CA LEU A 47 7.39 3.49 10.15
C LEU A 47 6.58 2.69 11.18
N MET A 48 6.34 1.41 10.89
CA MET A 48 5.58 0.51 11.78
C MET A 48 6.25 0.35 13.16
N THR A 49 7.58 0.47 13.20
CA THR A 49 8.36 0.45 14.43
C THR A 49 8.25 1.72 15.26
N GLN A 50 7.64 2.79 14.73
CA GLN A 50 7.46 4.08 15.41
C GLN A 50 6.03 4.29 15.92
N GLN A 51 5.16 3.28 15.80
CA GLN A 51 3.80 3.36 16.34
C GLN A 51 3.84 3.25 17.87
N PRO A 52 2.97 3.96 18.59
CA PRO A 52 2.82 3.75 20.03
C PRO A 52 2.50 2.28 20.30
N ARG A 53 3.07 1.74 21.38
CA ARG A 53 2.79 0.36 21.80
C ARG A 53 1.27 0.21 21.95
N PRO A 54 0.64 -0.84 21.38
CA PRO A 54 -0.78 -1.07 21.61
C PRO A 54 -1.01 -1.20 23.11
N VAL A 55 -1.93 -0.38 23.64
CA VAL A 55 -2.42 -0.50 25.01
C VAL A 55 -3.24 -1.78 25.04
N LEU A 56 -2.82 -2.73 25.89
CA LEU A 56 -3.53 -4.00 26.08
C LEU A 56 -4.86 -3.79 26.79
#